data_AF-B2UME4-F1
#
_entry.id   AF-B2UME4-F1
#
_cell.length_a   1.000
_cell.length_b   1.000
_cell.length_c   1.000
_cell.angle_alpha   90.00
_cell.angle_beta   90.00
_cell.angle_gamma   90.00
#
_symmetry.space_group_name_H-M   'P 1'
#
loop_
_entity.id
_entity.type
_entity.pdbx_description
1 polymer ?
#
loop_
_entity_poly.entity_id
_entity_poly.type
_entity_poly.pdbx_seq_one_letter_code
_entity_poly.pdbx_strand_id
1 'polypeptide(L)'
;MKYVSFLCILFSELLSTVALGEPDRYSHVATQAEVEQDSFLRGTARNLEKSDVVLSVIIYKIVSTDQGTTHYARVVQSLRGDIPVEALVKWNGHANKLPKGSAPKTELYSSCNLSYVLASSKEVKKLLNTPEDFTPADNIYGLDSYSLGDHVRYFPMTESDPGRAMKKLLHIEPAKITAESEAARFKPESGK
;
A
#
# COMPACT_ATOMS: atom_id res chain seq x y z
N MET A 1 47.24 -43.87 -18.59
CA MET A 1 46.05 -44.70 -18.32
C MET A 1 45.61 -44.46 -16.88
N LYS A 2 44.34 -44.12 -16.68
CA LYS A 2 43.78 -43.62 -15.41
C LYS A 2 43.52 -44.77 -14.44
N TYR A 3 43.97 -44.63 -13.20
CA TYR A 3 43.60 -45.51 -12.09
C TYR A 3 42.15 -45.24 -11.68
N VAL A 4 41.31 -46.28 -11.75
CA VAL A 4 39.98 -46.33 -11.16
C VAL A 4 40.18 -46.80 -9.72
N SER A 5 39.86 -45.94 -8.74
CA SER A 5 39.82 -46.34 -7.34
C SER A 5 38.38 -46.59 -6.93
N PHE A 6 38.07 -47.88 -6.81
CA PHE A 6 36.89 -48.46 -6.19
C PHE A 6 37.06 -48.29 -4.66
N LEU A 7 36.70 -47.13 -4.12
CA LEU A 7 36.68 -46.91 -2.67
C LEU A 7 35.35 -46.25 -2.28
N CYS A 8 34.38 -47.13 -1.95
CA CYS A 8 33.32 -46.95 -0.96
C CYS A 8 32.29 -45.82 -1.23
N ILE A 9 31.20 -45.98 -1.98
CA ILE A 9 30.06 -46.94 -1.84
C ILE A 9 29.40 -46.97 -0.44
N LEU A 10 29.75 -46.11 0.54
CA LEU A 10 29.11 -46.16 1.87
C LEU A 10 28.63 -44.82 2.48
N PHE A 11 28.45 -43.74 1.70
CA PHE A 11 28.04 -42.44 2.29
C PHE A 11 27.00 -41.59 1.55
N SER A 12 26.18 -42.12 0.64
CA SER A 12 25.20 -41.27 -0.06
C SER A 12 23.83 -41.88 -0.31
N GLU A 13 23.49 -42.99 0.37
CA GLU A 13 22.09 -43.43 0.49
C GLU A 13 21.31 -42.67 1.58
N LEU A 14 21.88 -41.60 2.14
CA LEU A 14 21.24 -40.78 3.16
C LEU A 14 21.08 -39.33 2.67
N LEU A 15 20.06 -39.10 1.84
CA LEU A 15 19.31 -37.84 1.60
C LEU A 15 18.57 -37.88 0.24
N SER A 16 18.07 -39.05 -0.15
CA SER A 16 16.90 -39.16 -1.03
C SER A 16 15.67 -38.70 -0.24
N THR A 17 15.48 -37.39 -0.11
CA THR A 17 14.24 -36.67 0.29
C THR A 17 14.56 -35.18 0.47
N VAL A 18 15.09 -34.53 -0.57
CA VAL A 18 14.70 -33.12 -0.75
C VAL A 18 13.40 -33.20 -1.52
N ALA A 19 12.31 -33.32 -0.76
CA ALA A 19 10.98 -33.08 -1.26
C ALA A 19 11.05 -31.81 -2.10
N LEU A 20 10.58 -31.93 -3.34
CA LEU A 20 10.18 -30.81 -4.17
C LEU A 20 9.01 -30.15 -3.43
N GLY A 21 9.32 -29.44 -2.35
CA GLY A 21 8.39 -28.51 -1.72
C GLY A 21 8.18 -27.44 -2.76
N GLU A 22 7.03 -27.49 -3.43
CA GLU A 22 6.48 -26.29 -4.05
C GLU A 22 6.68 -25.15 -3.05
N PRO A 23 7.23 -24.00 -3.44
CA PRO A 23 7.21 -22.88 -2.54
C PRO A 23 5.73 -22.60 -2.33
N ASP A 24 5.23 -22.87 -1.13
CA ASP A 24 3.96 -22.35 -0.64
C ASP A 24 4.05 -20.82 -0.74
N ARG A 25 3.77 -20.29 -1.93
CA ARG A 25 3.56 -18.87 -2.21
C ARG A 25 2.17 -18.46 -1.75
N TYR A 26 1.68 -19.08 -0.69
CA TYR A 26 0.48 -18.66 0.00
C TYR A 26 0.90 -17.66 1.06
N SER A 27 0.30 -16.48 0.98
CA SER A 27 0.51 -15.34 1.84
C SER A 27 0.32 -15.74 3.32
N HIS A 28 1.39 -16.16 3.98
CA HIS A 28 1.35 -16.38 5.42
C HIS A 28 1.38 -15.03 6.12
N VAL A 29 0.43 -14.82 7.03
CA VAL A 29 0.39 -13.73 8.02
C VAL A 29 1.79 -13.51 8.61
N ALA A 30 2.25 -12.27 8.70
CA ALA A 30 3.55 -12.02 9.33
C ALA A 30 3.54 -12.54 10.78
N THR A 31 4.43 -13.48 11.08
CA THR A 31 4.66 -13.96 12.45
C THR A 31 5.41 -12.90 13.25
N GLN A 32 5.27 -12.92 14.57
CA GLN A 32 6.00 -11.99 15.45
C GLN A 32 7.53 -12.06 15.23
N ALA A 33 8.07 -13.27 15.03
CA ALA A 33 9.50 -13.45 14.78
C ALA A 33 9.95 -12.81 13.45
N GLU A 34 9.14 -12.91 12.39
CA GLU A 34 9.42 -12.25 11.11
C GLU A 34 9.37 -10.73 11.24
N VAL A 35 8.39 -10.19 11.99
CA VAL A 35 8.29 -8.75 12.24
C VAL A 35 9.51 -8.24 13.01
N GLU A 36 10.05 -9.02 13.95
CA GLU A 36 11.22 -8.60 14.72
C GLU A 36 12.50 -8.57 13.89
N GLN A 37 12.63 -9.48 12.92
CA GLN A 37 13.82 -9.63 12.07
C GLN A 37 13.82 -8.69 10.85
N ASP A 38 12.65 -8.33 10.33
CA ASP A 38 12.50 -7.44 9.17
C ASP A 38 12.24 -5.98 9.60
N SER A 39 13.14 -5.07 9.23
CA SER A 39 13.07 -3.66 9.63
C SER A 39 11.86 -2.92 9.05
N PHE A 40 11.39 -3.29 7.85
CA PHE A 40 10.23 -2.71 7.19
C PHE A 40 8.93 -3.23 7.79
N LEU A 41 8.81 -4.53 8.07
CA LEU A 41 7.68 -5.10 8.81
C LEU A 41 7.59 -4.44 10.19
N ARG A 42 8.70 -4.38 10.93
CA ARG A 42 8.73 -3.74 12.25
C ARG A 42 8.34 -2.27 12.21
N GLY A 43 8.89 -1.52 11.25
CA GLY A 43 8.60 -0.09 11.09
C GLY A 43 7.14 0.15 10.72
N THR A 44 6.59 -0.67 9.83
CA THR A 44 5.20 -0.57 9.38
C THR A 44 4.24 -0.98 10.48
N ALA A 45 4.51 -2.07 11.22
CA ALA A 45 3.73 -2.49 12.38
C ALA A 45 3.66 -1.39 13.44
N ARG A 46 4.78 -0.74 13.78
CA ARG A 46 4.80 0.40 14.70
C ARG A 46 3.97 1.59 14.23
N ASN A 47 3.90 1.84 12.91
CA ASN A 47 3.05 2.89 12.37
C ASN A 47 1.56 2.50 12.48
N LEU A 48 1.22 1.24 12.22
CA LEU A 48 -0.14 0.71 12.38
C LEU A 48 -0.62 0.71 13.83
N GLU A 49 0.25 0.40 14.79
CA GLU A 49 -0.06 0.49 16.23
C GLU A 49 -0.47 1.90 16.65
N LYS A 50 0.14 2.92 16.04
CA LYS A 50 -0.14 4.35 16.31
C LYS A 50 -1.30 4.92 15.52
N SER A 51 -1.81 4.16 14.54
CA SER A 51 -2.79 4.63 13.56
C SER A 51 -4.05 3.79 13.61
N ASP A 52 -5.12 4.38 14.10
CA ASP A 52 -6.45 3.78 14.14
C ASP A 52 -7.31 4.11 12.92
N VAL A 53 -6.80 4.92 12.00
CA VAL A 53 -7.36 5.12 10.66
C VAL A 53 -6.35 4.65 9.61
N VAL A 54 -6.77 3.70 8.77
CA VAL A 54 -5.95 3.14 7.68
C VAL A 54 -6.78 3.10 6.41
N LEU A 55 -6.30 3.78 5.37
CA LEU A 55 -7.01 3.97 4.11
C LEU A 55 -6.14 3.55 2.92
N SER A 56 -6.78 3.06 1.88
CA SER A 56 -6.23 3.06 0.52
C SER A 56 -6.82 4.26 -0.22
N VAL A 57 -5.97 5.12 -0.77
CA VAL A 57 -6.39 6.38 -1.41
C VAL A 57 -5.72 6.56 -2.76
N ILE A 58 -6.35 7.36 -3.63
CA ILE A 58 -5.73 7.88 -4.86
C ILE A 58 -5.40 9.34 -4.63
N ILE A 59 -4.11 9.67 -4.61
CA ILE A 59 -3.64 11.06 -4.56
C ILE A 59 -3.83 11.68 -5.94
N TYR A 60 -4.63 12.73 -6.02
CA TYR A 60 -4.92 13.42 -7.29
C TYR A 60 -4.34 14.83 -7.34
N LYS A 61 -4.00 15.42 -6.19
CA LYS A 61 -3.41 16.76 -6.13
C LYS A 61 -2.45 16.91 -4.96
N ILE A 62 -1.37 17.65 -5.20
CA ILE A 62 -0.41 18.07 -4.20
C ILE A 62 -0.21 19.59 -4.34
N VAL A 63 -0.24 20.30 -3.21
CA VAL A 63 0.07 21.74 -3.15
C VAL A 63 1.28 21.94 -2.27
N SER A 64 2.39 22.39 -2.83
CA SER A 64 3.62 22.69 -2.12
C SER A 64 3.76 24.19 -1.88
N THR A 65 4.08 24.55 -0.65
CA THR A 65 4.32 25.92 -0.18
C THR A 65 5.67 25.98 0.55
N ASP A 66 6.07 27.16 1.01
CA ASP A 66 7.26 27.29 1.86
C ASP A 66 7.05 26.83 3.31
N GLN A 67 5.79 26.63 3.73
CA GLN A 67 5.42 26.10 5.04
C GLN A 67 5.32 24.57 5.06
N GLY A 68 5.07 23.95 3.91
CA GLY A 68 4.87 22.51 3.80
C GLY A 68 4.11 22.12 2.54
N THR A 69 3.75 20.85 2.47
CA THR A 69 3.03 20.28 1.35
C THR A 69 1.67 19.78 1.81
N THR A 70 0.59 20.06 1.09
CA THR A 70 -0.72 19.47 1.36
C THR A 70 -1.07 18.47 0.25
N HIS A 71 -1.45 17.27 0.65
CA HIS A 71 -1.88 16.21 -0.25
C HIS A 71 -3.40 16.12 -0.22
N TYR A 72 -3.98 15.87 -1.39
CA TYR A 72 -5.41 15.69 -1.57
C TYR A 72 -5.64 14.36 -2.28
N ALA A 73 -6.53 13.56 -1.70
CA ALA A 73 -6.80 12.23 -2.19
C ALA A 73 -8.27 11.86 -2.07
N ARG A 74 -8.67 10.85 -2.86
CA ARG A 74 -9.97 10.20 -2.76
C ARG A 74 -9.80 8.84 -2.11
N VAL A 75 -10.63 8.51 -1.13
CA VAL A 75 -10.64 7.20 -0.48
C VAL A 75 -11.18 6.15 -1.44
N VAL A 76 -10.41 5.09 -1.66
CA VAL A 76 -10.83 3.92 -2.45
C VAL A 76 -11.29 2.79 -1.55
N GLN A 77 -10.67 2.67 -0.37
CA GLN A 77 -11.04 1.65 0.62
C GLN A 77 -10.71 2.15 2.02
N SER A 78 -11.63 1.95 2.96
CA SER A 78 -11.33 2.03 4.38
C SER A 78 -10.94 0.64 4.89
N LEU A 79 -9.71 0.53 5.39
CA LEU A 79 -9.15 -0.71 5.94
C LEU A 79 -9.30 -0.73 7.47
N ARG A 80 -9.32 0.46 8.10
CA ARG A 80 -9.57 0.67 9.52
C ARG A 80 -10.11 2.08 9.74
N GLY A 81 -11.12 2.21 10.62
CA GLY A 81 -11.76 3.48 10.95
C GLY A 81 -12.96 3.81 10.05
N ASP A 82 -13.67 4.88 10.40
CA ASP A 82 -15.02 5.16 9.88
C ASP A 82 -15.04 6.30 8.84
N ILE A 83 -14.02 6.36 7.97
CA ILE A 83 -14.02 7.29 6.83
C ILE A 83 -14.62 6.55 5.62
N PRO A 84 -15.70 7.07 5.00
CA PRO A 84 -16.38 6.37 3.93
C PRO A 84 -15.53 6.31 2.64
N VAL A 85 -15.80 5.29 1.84
CA VAL A 85 -15.27 5.19 0.46
C VAL A 85 -15.76 6.40 -0.34
N GLU A 86 -14.95 6.84 -1.30
CA GLU A 86 -15.11 8.06 -2.09
C GLU A 86 -14.95 9.38 -1.35
N ALA A 87 -14.83 9.37 -0.01
CA ALA A 87 -14.56 10.59 0.75
C ALA A 87 -13.31 11.30 0.24
N LEU A 88 -13.35 12.63 0.32
CA LEU A 88 -12.19 13.46 0.03
C LEU A 88 -11.39 13.68 1.30
N VAL A 89 -10.10 13.41 1.24
CA VAL A 89 -9.20 13.57 2.38
C VAL A 89 -8.04 14.49 2.01
N LYS A 90 -7.60 15.28 2.99
CA LYS A 90 -6.35 16.03 2.88
C LYS A 90 -5.49 15.87 4.12
N TRP A 91 -4.18 15.95 3.93
CA TRP A 91 -3.22 15.96 5.03
C TRP A 91 -1.99 16.80 4.69
N ASN A 92 -1.31 17.26 5.72
CA ASN A 92 -0.06 18.00 5.56
C ASN A 92 1.13 17.05 5.64
N GLY A 93 1.97 17.12 4.63
CA GLY A 93 3.29 16.52 4.58
C GLY A 93 4.35 17.55 4.93
N HIS A 94 5.33 17.12 5.70
CA HIS A 94 6.47 17.95 6.13
C HIS A 94 7.64 17.91 5.14
N ALA A 95 7.60 17.00 4.16
CA ALA A 95 8.59 16.87 3.11
C ALA A 95 8.31 17.84 1.95
N ASN A 96 9.33 18.09 1.12
CA ASN A 96 9.23 18.81 -0.15
C ASN A 96 8.67 20.24 -0.06
N LYS A 97 8.90 20.94 1.06
CA LYS A 97 8.58 22.37 1.16
C LYS A 97 9.43 23.17 0.16
N LEU A 98 8.84 24.22 -0.40
CA LEU A 98 9.52 25.12 -1.31
C LEU A 98 10.49 26.06 -0.56
N PRO A 99 11.48 26.65 -1.24
CA PRO A 99 12.29 27.71 -0.65
C PRO A 99 11.42 28.86 -0.13
N LYS A 100 11.85 29.48 0.98
CA LYS A 100 11.12 30.58 1.62
C LYS A 100 10.80 31.70 0.62
N GLY A 101 9.55 32.15 0.59
CA GLY A 101 9.08 33.19 -0.33
C GLY A 101 8.75 32.71 -1.75
N SER A 102 8.83 31.40 -2.02
CA SER A 102 8.34 30.84 -3.28
C SER A 102 6.82 30.93 -3.37
N ALA A 103 6.31 31.17 -4.58
CA ALA A 103 4.88 31.04 -4.84
C ALA A 103 4.42 29.57 -4.65
N PRO A 104 3.18 29.33 -4.20
CA PRO A 104 2.63 27.98 -4.12
C PRO A 104 2.68 27.26 -5.47
N LYS A 105 3.11 25.99 -5.45
CA LYS A 105 3.12 25.10 -6.62
C LYS A 105 2.03 24.05 -6.47
N THR A 106 1.19 23.91 -7.48
CA THR A 106 0.17 22.85 -7.53
C THR A 106 0.55 21.81 -8.57
N GLU A 107 0.51 20.55 -8.19
CA GLU A 107 0.71 19.39 -9.06
C GLU A 107 -0.56 18.55 -9.08
N LEU A 108 -1.07 18.25 -10.28
CA LEU A 108 -2.23 17.39 -10.50
C LEU A 108 -1.76 16.07 -11.10
N TYR A 109 -2.24 14.96 -10.53
CA TYR A 109 -1.93 13.63 -11.02
C TYR A 109 -3.07 13.13 -11.88
N SER A 110 -2.79 12.90 -13.17
CA SER A 110 -3.70 12.18 -14.08
C SER A 110 -3.57 10.67 -13.98
N SER A 111 -2.47 10.17 -13.39
CA SER A 111 -2.22 8.76 -13.15
C SER A 111 -2.72 8.32 -11.77
N CYS A 112 -3.09 7.05 -11.65
CA CYS A 112 -3.55 6.45 -10.39
C CYS A 112 -2.38 6.34 -9.40
N ASN A 113 -2.18 7.36 -8.57
CA ASN A 113 -1.21 7.33 -7.47
C ASN A 113 -1.86 6.69 -6.23
N LEU A 114 -1.97 5.36 -6.26
CA LEU A 114 -2.57 4.58 -5.20
C LEU A 114 -1.60 4.44 -4.02
N SER A 115 -2.03 4.85 -2.83
CA SER A 115 -1.20 4.88 -1.62
C SER A 115 -1.97 4.40 -0.40
N TYR A 116 -1.26 3.74 0.52
CA TYR A 116 -1.75 3.53 1.88
C TYR A 116 -1.55 4.83 2.67
N VAL A 117 -2.55 5.19 3.47
CA VAL A 117 -2.53 6.35 4.37
C VAL A 117 -2.89 5.89 5.77
N LEU A 118 -2.01 6.22 6.73
CA LEU A 118 -2.13 5.87 8.13
C LEU A 118 -2.21 7.18 8.93
N ALA A 119 -3.30 7.33 9.68
CA ALA A 119 -3.58 8.52 10.49
C ALA A 119 -4.11 8.13 11.88
N SER A 120 -4.01 9.07 12.82
CA SER A 120 -4.67 8.94 14.13
C SER A 120 -6.04 9.62 14.08
N SER A 121 -7.08 8.94 14.50
CA SER A 121 -8.45 9.44 14.61
C SER A 121 -8.54 10.73 15.45
N LYS A 122 -7.62 10.91 16.40
CA LYS A 122 -7.51 12.12 17.24
C LYS A 122 -7.23 13.40 16.44
N GLU A 123 -6.58 13.27 15.29
CA GLU A 123 -6.28 14.40 14.39
C GLU A 123 -7.32 14.51 13.26
N VAL A 124 -8.10 13.46 13.02
CA VAL A 124 -9.10 13.43 11.95
C VAL A 124 -10.26 14.37 12.28
N LYS A 125 -10.58 15.25 11.33
CA LYS A 125 -11.71 16.18 11.42
C LYS A 125 -12.56 16.06 10.17
N LYS A 126 -13.84 15.70 10.36
CA LYS A 126 -14.85 15.84 9.30
C LYS A 126 -15.11 17.32 9.07
N LEU A 127 -15.10 17.73 7.81
CA LEU A 127 -15.34 19.10 7.36
C LEU A 127 -16.83 19.25 7.06
N LEU A 128 -17.44 20.33 7.54
CA LEU A 128 -18.89 20.57 7.41
C LEU A 128 -19.34 20.68 5.94
N ASN A 129 -18.48 21.26 5.11
CA ASN A 129 -18.65 21.37 3.66
C ASN A 129 -17.34 20.96 2.98
N THR A 130 -17.39 20.60 1.71
CA THR A 130 -16.20 20.42 0.88
C THR A 130 -15.58 21.78 0.58
N PRO A 131 -14.38 22.08 1.12
CA PRO A 131 -13.71 23.33 0.80
C PRO A 131 -13.29 23.41 -0.67
N GLU A 132 -13.25 24.62 -1.22
CA GLU A 132 -12.84 24.88 -2.61
C GLU A 132 -11.45 24.32 -2.94
N ASP A 133 -10.57 24.28 -1.92
CA ASP A 133 -9.21 23.78 -2.04
C ASP A 133 -9.12 22.29 -2.37
N PHE A 134 -10.23 21.53 -2.44
CA PHE A 134 -10.27 20.17 -2.96
C PHE A 134 -10.34 20.09 -4.48
N THR A 135 -10.69 21.17 -5.18
CA THR A 135 -10.77 21.24 -6.65
C THR A 135 -9.41 21.02 -7.35
N PRO A 136 -9.29 20.22 -8.41
CA PRO A 136 -10.34 19.42 -9.05
C PRO A 136 -10.45 18.05 -8.37
N ALA A 137 -11.47 17.86 -7.55
CA ALA A 137 -12.08 16.55 -7.38
C ALA A 137 -13.31 16.59 -8.27
N ASP A 138 -13.49 15.61 -9.16
CA ASP A 138 -14.74 15.54 -9.95
C ASP A 138 -15.93 15.65 -8.99
N ASN A 139 -16.85 16.57 -9.29
CA ASN A 139 -18.03 16.86 -8.46
C ASN A 139 -18.98 15.65 -8.48
N ILE A 140 -18.67 14.63 -7.69
CA ILE A 140 -19.63 13.58 -7.37
C ILE A 140 -20.46 14.10 -6.20
N TYR A 141 -21.78 14.15 -6.40
CA TYR A 141 -22.71 14.59 -5.37
C TYR A 141 -22.62 13.69 -4.13
N GLY A 142 -22.52 14.29 -2.94
CA GLY A 142 -22.63 13.57 -1.65
C GLY A 142 -21.33 13.11 -0.99
N LEU A 143 -20.16 13.59 -1.43
CA LEU A 143 -18.88 13.21 -0.81
C LEU A 143 -18.62 13.97 0.51
N ASP A 144 -18.41 13.22 1.59
CA ASP A 144 -17.86 13.77 2.83
C ASP A 144 -16.40 14.19 2.65
N SER A 145 -15.96 15.23 3.37
CA SER A 145 -14.60 15.74 3.30
C SER A 145 -13.93 15.71 4.68
N TYR A 146 -12.65 15.34 4.74
CA TYR A 146 -11.91 15.19 5.99
C TYR A 146 -10.52 15.82 5.90
N SER A 147 -10.07 16.39 7.02
CA SER A 147 -8.66 16.65 7.27
C SER A 147 -8.11 15.54 8.15
N LEU A 148 -6.99 14.94 7.76
CA LEU A 148 -6.32 13.88 8.53
C LEU A 148 -5.22 14.42 9.46
N GLY A 149 -5.01 15.73 9.48
CA GLY A 149 -3.98 16.39 10.29
C GLY A 149 -2.59 16.42 9.65
N ASP A 150 -1.58 16.48 10.52
CA ASP A 150 -0.18 16.75 10.17
C ASP A 150 0.70 15.50 10.34
N HIS A 151 0.31 14.57 11.23
CA HIS A 151 1.07 13.36 11.53
C HIS A 151 0.61 12.15 10.73
N VAL A 152 0.57 12.31 9.42
CA VAL A 152 0.18 11.23 8.50
C VAL A 152 1.41 10.49 7.97
N ARG A 153 1.33 9.16 7.96
CA ARG A 153 2.28 8.30 7.22
C ARG A 153 1.59 7.79 5.98
N TYR A 154 2.24 7.90 4.83
CA TYR A 154 1.72 7.36 3.59
C TYR A 154 2.85 6.83 2.73
N PHE A 155 2.54 5.84 1.91
CA PHE A 155 3.48 5.27 0.96
C PHE A 155 2.74 4.57 -0.19
N PRO A 156 3.37 4.47 -1.37
CA PRO A 156 2.74 3.88 -2.54
C PRO A 156 2.32 2.42 -2.30
N MET A 157 1.18 2.02 -2.85
CA MET A 157 0.72 0.63 -2.90
C MET A 157 1.45 -0.16 -3.98
N THR A 158 2.78 -0.28 -3.84
CA THR A 158 3.65 -0.99 -4.79
C THR A 158 4.29 -2.20 -4.14
N GLU A 159 5.04 -2.99 -4.91
CA GLU A 159 5.90 -4.08 -4.41
C GLU A 159 7.19 -3.57 -3.74
N SER A 160 7.27 -2.27 -3.42
CA SER A 160 8.31 -1.70 -2.57
C SER A 160 8.19 -2.22 -1.13
N ASP A 161 9.26 -2.13 -0.35
CA ASP A 161 9.30 -2.74 0.98
C ASP A 161 8.16 -2.29 1.92
N PRO A 162 7.79 -1.00 2.01
CA PRO A 162 6.65 -0.57 2.84
C PRO A 162 5.30 -1.10 2.31
N GLY A 163 5.12 -1.13 0.99
CA GLY A 163 3.89 -1.63 0.36
C GLY A 163 3.71 -3.14 0.56
N ARG A 164 4.79 -3.92 0.38
CA ARG A 164 4.83 -5.36 0.68
C ARG A 164 4.60 -5.63 2.18
N ALA A 165 5.22 -4.84 3.05
CA ALA A 165 5.03 -4.96 4.49
C ALA A 165 3.56 -4.74 4.89
N MET A 166 2.89 -3.72 4.35
CA MET A 166 1.46 -3.51 4.60
C MET A 166 0.59 -4.67 4.14
N LYS A 167 0.80 -5.17 2.91
CA LYS A 167 0.01 -6.31 2.41
C LYS A 167 0.14 -7.52 3.34
N LYS A 168 1.36 -7.81 3.80
CA LYS A 168 1.63 -8.93 4.71
C LYS A 168 1.04 -8.72 6.11
N LEU A 169 1.11 -7.50 6.66
CA LEU A 169 0.59 -7.17 8.00
C LEU A 169 -0.94 -7.04 8.05
N LEU A 170 -1.57 -6.61 6.96
CA LEU A 170 -3.03 -6.46 6.85
C LEU A 170 -3.72 -7.70 6.28
N HIS A 171 -2.97 -8.75 5.95
CA HIS A 171 -3.48 -9.98 5.33
C HIS A 171 -4.28 -9.71 4.05
N ILE A 172 -3.81 -8.78 3.23
CA ILE A 172 -4.45 -8.48 1.95
C ILE A 172 -3.97 -9.50 0.93
N GLU A 173 -4.77 -10.54 0.72
CA GLU A 173 -4.51 -11.55 -0.29
C GLU A 173 -5.12 -11.17 -1.65
N PRO A 174 -4.43 -11.43 -2.78
CA PRO A 174 -5.06 -11.38 -4.08
C PRO A 174 -6.26 -12.33 -4.12
N ALA A 175 -7.39 -11.86 -4.63
CA ALA A 175 -8.54 -12.72 -4.85
C ALA A 175 -8.15 -13.88 -5.78
N LYS A 176 -8.39 -15.12 -5.34
CA LYS A 176 -8.22 -16.30 -6.20
C LYS A 176 -9.31 -16.26 -7.26
N ILE A 177 -8.90 -16.30 -8.53
CA ILE A 177 -9.84 -16.47 -9.64
C ILE A 177 -10.41 -17.89 -9.52
N THR A 178 -11.73 -18.03 -9.53
CA THR A 178 -12.37 -19.35 -9.51
C THR A 178 -12.18 -20.04 -10.87
N ALA A 179 -12.27 -21.37 -10.90
CA ALA A 179 -12.19 -22.10 -12.17
C ALA A 179 -13.28 -21.65 -13.16
N GLU A 180 -14.48 -21.32 -12.66
CA GLU A 180 -15.56 -20.75 -13.47
C GLU A 180 -15.20 -19.37 -14.03
N SER A 181 -14.60 -18.50 -13.20
CA SER A 181 -14.19 -17.16 -13.62
C SER A 181 -13.05 -17.20 -14.65
N GLU A 182 -12.12 -18.16 -14.51
CA GLU A 182 -11.05 -18.37 -15.49
C GLU A 182 -11.60 -18.96 -16.80
N ALA A 183 -12.56 -19.87 -16.72
CA ALA A 183 -13.24 -20.42 -17.90
C ALA A 183 -14.08 -19.36 -18.65
N ALA A 184 -14.68 -18.42 -17.92
CA ALA A 184 -15.45 -17.30 -18.46
C ALA A 184 -14.59 -16.07 -18.82
N ARG A 185 -13.26 -16.17 -18.69
CA ARG A 185 -12.34 -15.08 -19.01
C ARG A 185 -12.55 -14.62 -20.44
N PHE A 186 -12.58 -13.30 -20.64
CA PHE A 186 -12.75 -12.71 -21.97
C PHE A 186 -11.67 -13.25 -22.93
N LYS A 187 -12.11 -13.98 -23.95
CA LYS A 187 -11.28 -14.46 -25.05
C LYS A 187 -11.62 -13.61 -26.28
N PRO A 188 -10.86 -12.52 -26.55
CA PRO A 188 -11.06 -11.81 -27.80
C PRO A 188 -10.76 -12.77 -28.93
N GLU A 189 -11.69 -12.94 -29.87
CA GLU A 189 -11.40 -13.63 -31.11
C GLU A 189 -10.28 -12.86 -31.82
N SER A 190 -9.17 -13.53 -32.11
CA SER A 190 -8.16 -12.95 -32.98
C SER A 190 -8.74 -12.88 -34.39
N GLY A 191 -9.32 -11.74 -34.76
CA GLY A 191 -9.67 -11.50 -36.16
C GLY A 191 -10.68 -10.39 -36.45
N LYS A 192 -10.22 -9.13 -36.42
CA LYS A 192 -10.08 -8.23 -37.58
C LYS A 192 -9.71 -6.82 -37.12
#